data_AF-A0A4Y2SUT6-F1
#
_entry.id   AF-A0A4Y2SUT6-F1
#
_cell.length_a   1.000
_cell.length_b   1.000
_cell.length_c   1.000
_cell.angle_alpha   90.00
_cell.angle_beta   90.00
_cell.angle_gamma   90.00
#
_symmetry.space_group_name_H-M   'P 1'
#
loop_
_entity.id
_entity.type
_entity.pdbx_description
1 polymer ?
#
loop_
_entity_poly.entity_id
_entity_poly.type
_entity_poly.pdbx_seq_one_letter_code
_entity_poly.pdbx_strand_id
1 'polypeptide(L)'
;MLMLYSLCNPNANETARDFLRTFPSSRHPSGRFISRLAQQMRERGSIYPVGGLGRPKLHSTDEEIDIFAYFCIHPHSSVRTAASEMNVPPTTVWIILRRNKWHPFILHGVQGQEPTDYQL
;
A
#
# COMPACT_ATOMS: atom_id res chain seq x y z
N MET A 1 -2.17 -22.33 -19.62
CA MET A 1 -0.72 -22.17 -19.88
C MET A 1 0.11 -23.25 -19.18
N LEU A 2 0.10 -23.36 -17.84
CA LEU A 2 0.85 -24.42 -17.13
C LEU A 2 0.39 -25.84 -17.46
N MET A 3 -0.92 -26.07 -17.67
CA MET A 3 -1.42 -27.36 -18.14
C MET A 3 -0.91 -27.73 -19.54
N LEU A 4 -0.79 -26.75 -20.43
CA LEU A 4 -0.22 -26.97 -21.76
C LEU A 4 1.28 -27.26 -21.66
N TYR A 5 1.98 -26.61 -20.73
CA TYR A 5 3.38 -26.90 -20.43
C TYR A 5 3.63 -28.33 -19.94
N SER A 6 2.73 -28.88 -19.12
CA SER A 6 2.81 -30.29 -18.71
C SER A 6 2.50 -31.27 -19.84
N LEU A 7 1.72 -30.87 -20.86
CA LEU A 7 1.39 -31.70 -22.02
C LEU A 7 2.52 -31.71 -23.08
N CYS A 8 3.19 -30.58 -23.27
CA CYS A 8 4.27 -30.40 -24.26
C CYS A 8 5.66 -30.82 -23.74
N ASN A 9 5.78 -31.89 -22.96
CA ASN A 9 7.05 -32.45 -22.46
C ASN A 9 8.09 -31.38 -22.03
N PRO A 10 7.94 -30.81 -20.81
CA PRO A 10 8.45 -29.52 -20.33
C PRO A 10 9.14 -28.52 -21.30
N ASN A 11 8.67 -28.39 -22.55
CA ASN A 11 9.29 -27.53 -23.54
C ASN A 11 8.55 -26.19 -23.65
N ALA A 12 9.12 -25.16 -23.04
CA ALA A 12 8.46 -23.85 -22.95
C ALA A 12 8.25 -23.17 -24.31
N ASN A 13 9.11 -23.42 -25.30
CA ASN A 13 8.98 -22.83 -26.63
C ASN A 13 7.87 -23.50 -27.44
N GLU A 14 7.75 -24.82 -27.32
CA GLU A 14 6.67 -25.59 -27.94
C GLU A 14 5.32 -25.23 -27.31
N THR A 15 5.27 -25.13 -25.97
CA THR A 15 4.08 -24.64 -25.27
C THR A 15 3.68 -23.24 -25.72
N ALA A 16 4.63 -22.33 -25.98
CA ALA A 16 4.30 -20.99 -26.48
C ALA A 16 3.67 -21.03 -27.89
N ARG A 17 4.19 -21.89 -28.77
CA ARG A 17 3.65 -22.10 -30.13
C ARG A 17 2.27 -22.72 -30.10
N ASP A 18 2.06 -23.74 -29.27
CA ASP A 18 0.75 -24.35 -29.10
C ASP A 18 -0.25 -23.37 -28.47
N PHE A 19 0.19 -22.55 -27.51
CA PHE A 19 -0.66 -21.53 -26.92
C PHE A 19 -1.10 -20.49 -27.95
N LEU A 20 -0.21 -20.08 -28.85
CA LEU A 20 -0.53 -19.21 -29.99
C LEU A 20 -1.56 -19.87 -30.91
N ARG A 21 -1.39 -21.16 -31.23
CA ARG A 21 -2.31 -21.91 -32.09
C ARG A 21 -3.70 -22.04 -31.46
N THR A 22 -3.78 -22.28 -30.15
CA THR A 22 -5.05 -22.43 -29.43
C THR A 22 -5.73 -21.09 -29.17
N PHE A 23 -4.97 -20.01 -28.93
CA PHE A 23 -5.49 -18.69 -28.57
C PHE A 23 -4.88 -17.56 -29.43
N PRO A 24 -5.31 -17.40 -30.70
CA PRO A 24 -4.71 -16.44 -31.64
C PRO A 24 -4.89 -14.97 -31.23
N SER A 25 -5.98 -14.63 -30.55
CA SER A 25 -6.33 -13.23 -30.22
C SER A 25 -5.80 -12.74 -28.87
N SER A 26 -5.07 -13.57 -28.11
CA SER A 26 -4.60 -13.23 -26.76
C SER A 26 -3.16 -12.72 -26.76
N ARG A 27 -2.74 -11.94 -25.76
CA ARG A 27 -1.33 -11.57 -25.59
C ARG A 27 -0.49 -12.83 -25.33
N HIS A 28 0.48 -13.12 -26.21
CA HIS A 28 1.21 -14.38 -26.13
C HIS A 28 2.34 -14.36 -25.08
N PRO A 29 2.40 -15.37 -24.19
CA PRO A 29 3.51 -15.52 -23.27
C PRO A 29 4.78 -15.94 -24.01
N SER A 30 5.93 -15.40 -23.61
CA SER A 30 7.23 -15.87 -24.11
C SER A 30 7.60 -17.20 -23.45
N GLY A 31 8.43 -18.01 -24.12
CA GLY A 31 8.97 -19.25 -23.53
C GLY A 31 9.68 -18.99 -22.19
N ARG A 32 10.41 -17.87 -22.07
CA ARG A 32 11.03 -17.45 -20.79
C ARG A 32 10.01 -17.21 -19.68
N PHE A 33 8.85 -16.62 -20.00
CA PHE A 33 7.77 -16.41 -19.04
C PHE A 33 7.18 -17.76 -18.58
N ILE A 34 6.95 -18.69 -19.51
CA ILE A 34 6.45 -20.04 -19.21
C ILE A 34 7.43 -20.79 -18.29
N SER A 35 8.72 -20.79 -18.61
CA SER A 35 9.74 -21.45 -17.78
C SER A 35 9.82 -20.88 -16.38
N ARG A 36 9.83 -19.54 -16.23
CA ARG A 36 9.83 -18.88 -14.91
C ARG A 36 8.58 -19.23 -14.12
N LEU A 37 7.42 -19.22 -14.78
CA LEU A 37 6.15 -19.57 -14.15
C LEU A 37 6.17 -21.00 -13.61
N ALA A 38 6.65 -21.95 -14.41
CA ALA A 38 6.78 -23.35 -14.00
C ALA A 38 7.78 -23.52 -12.86
N GLN A 39 8.89 -22.80 -12.90
CA GLN A 39 9.88 -22.79 -11.82
C GLN A 39 9.29 -22.24 -10.51
N GLN A 40 8.61 -21.09 -10.56
CA GLN A 40 7.95 -20.49 -9.39
C GLN A 40 6.90 -21.43 -8.79
N MET A 41 6.12 -22.11 -9.64
CA MET A 41 5.15 -23.09 -9.18
C MET A 41 5.81 -24.29 -8.48
N ARG A 42 6.94 -24.79 -9.00
CA ARG A 42 7.70 -25.89 -8.37
C ARG A 42 8.36 -25.48 -7.06
N GLU A 43 8.95 -24.29 -7.00
CA GLU A 43 9.75 -23.84 -5.86
C GLU A 43 8.89 -23.29 -4.72
N ARG A 44 7.84 -22.52 -5.06
CA ARG A 44 7.04 -21.77 -4.07
C ARG A 44 5.62 -22.30 -3.92
N GLY A 45 5.14 -23.15 -4.84
CA GLY A 45 3.73 -23.56 -4.90
C GLY A 45 2.77 -22.42 -5.26
N SER A 46 3.30 -21.24 -5.60
CA SER A 46 2.52 -20.03 -5.85
C SER A 46 3.17 -19.20 -6.96
N ILE A 47 2.30 -18.68 -7.82
CA ILE A 47 2.64 -17.80 -8.94
C ILE A 47 2.58 -16.33 -8.52
N TYR A 48 1.94 -16.05 -7.39
CA TYR A 48 1.79 -14.68 -6.91
C TYR A 48 3.15 -14.07 -6.61
N PRO A 49 3.38 -12.80 -7.00
CA PRO A 49 4.59 -12.11 -6.63
C PRO A 49 4.65 -12.07 -5.11
N VAL A 50 5.71 -12.65 -4.54
CA VAL A 50 6.05 -12.45 -3.13
C VAL A 50 6.37 -10.97 -3.02
N GLY A 51 5.53 -10.23 -2.28
CA GLY A 51 5.51 -8.78 -2.25
C GLY A 51 6.93 -8.21 -2.22
N GLY A 52 7.28 -7.46 -3.28
CA GLY A 52 8.54 -6.74 -3.29
C GLY A 52 8.58 -5.83 -2.08
N LEU A 53 9.75 -5.68 -1.47
CA LEU A 53 10.01 -4.59 -0.53
C LEU A 53 9.61 -3.32 -1.28
N GLY A 54 8.48 -2.73 -0.88
CA GLY A 54 7.90 -1.59 -1.58
C GLY A 54 8.85 -0.39 -1.55
N ARG A 55 8.36 0.77 -2.01
CA ARG A 55 9.12 2.02 -1.88
C ARG A 55 9.58 2.19 -0.42
N PRO A 56 10.87 2.47 -0.17
CA PRO A 56 11.37 2.69 1.18
C PRO A 56 10.59 3.80 1.88
N LYS A 57 10.48 3.72 3.20
CA LYS A 57 9.84 4.78 4.00
C LYS A 57 10.53 6.11 3.70
N LEU A 58 9.72 7.13 3.42
CA LEU A 58 10.22 8.49 3.16
C LEU A 58 10.63 9.22 4.45
N HIS A 59 10.27 8.67 5.61
CA HIS A 59 10.41 9.30 6.92
C HIS A 59 11.31 8.44 7.81
N SER A 60 12.14 9.09 8.64
CA SER A 60 12.95 8.38 9.65
C SER A 60 12.08 7.91 10.81
N THR A 61 12.55 6.91 11.56
CA THR A 61 11.91 6.48 12.82
C THR A 61 11.93 7.59 13.86
N ASP A 62 12.95 8.45 13.85
CA ASP A 62 13.06 9.59 14.77
C ASP A 62 11.97 10.63 14.50
N GLU A 63 11.70 10.94 13.22
CA GLU A 63 10.61 11.85 12.84
C GLU A 63 9.24 11.32 13.29
N GLU A 64 9.03 9.99 13.23
CA GLU A 64 7.80 9.37 13.73
C GLU A 64 7.64 9.62 15.25
N ILE A 65 8.71 9.43 16.03
CA ILE A 65 8.70 9.62 17.49
C ILE A 65 8.44 11.08 17.86
N ASP A 66 9.13 12.02 17.20
CA ASP A 66 9.00 13.45 17.48
C ASP A 66 7.57 13.95 17.20
N ILE A 67 6.97 13.49 16.11
CA ILE A 67 5.57 13.82 15.77
C ILE A 67 4.62 13.29 16.85
N PHE A 68 4.81 12.07 17.36
CA PHE A 68 3.97 11.56 18.44
C PHE A 68 4.15 12.35 19.73
N ALA A 69 5.40 12.63 20.12
CA ALA A 69 5.71 13.41 21.31
C ALA A 69 5.05 14.80 21.26
N TYR A 70 5.09 15.46 20.09
CA TYR A 70 4.46 16.76 19.90
C TYR A 70 2.97 16.75 20.24
N PHE A 71 2.21 15.79 19.72
CA PHE A 71 0.77 15.75 19.97
C PHE A 71 0.40 15.14 21.33
N CYS A 72 1.30 14.40 21.99
CA CYS A 72 1.13 14.05 23.40
C CYS A 72 1.12 15.31 24.28
N ILE A 73 1.93 16.31 23.93
CA ILE A 73 1.98 17.60 24.62
C ILE A 73 0.83 18.51 24.16
N HIS A 74 0.51 18.48 22.85
CA HIS A 74 -0.49 19.34 22.23
C HIS A 74 -1.62 18.53 21.54
N PRO A 75 -2.53 17.91 22.31
CA PRO A 75 -3.52 16.98 21.76
C PRO A 75 -4.57 17.62 20.84
N HIS A 76 -4.75 18.94 20.93
CA HIS A 76 -5.69 19.71 20.12
C HIS A 76 -5.04 20.45 18.95
N SER A 77 -3.73 20.34 18.77
CA SER A 77 -3.04 20.99 17.65
C SER A 77 -3.49 20.40 16.32
N SER A 78 -3.55 21.24 15.30
CA SER A 78 -3.85 20.76 13.94
C SER A 78 -2.60 20.14 13.31
N VAL A 79 -2.78 19.25 12.33
CA VAL A 79 -1.68 18.70 11.52
C VAL A 79 -0.86 19.81 10.85
N ARG A 80 -1.50 20.90 10.43
CA ARG A 80 -0.81 22.05 9.81
C ARG A 80 0.05 22.81 10.82
N THR A 81 -0.47 23.01 12.02
CA THR A 81 0.26 23.64 13.12
C THR A 81 1.48 22.83 13.49
N ALA A 82 1.29 21.51 13.73
CA ALA A 82 2.36 20.58 14.04
C ALA A 82 3.46 20.57 12.96
N ALA A 83 3.06 20.52 11.69
CA ALA A 83 3.99 20.56 10.56
C ALA A 83 4.83 21.84 10.51
N SER A 84 4.20 22.99 10.78
CA SER A 84 4.89 24.28 10.80
C SER A 84 5.88 24.38 11.97
N GLU A 85 5.51 23.91 13.15
CA GLU A 85 6.35 23.99 14.35
C GLU A 85 7.53 23.02 14.30
N MET A 86 7.32 21.82 13.77
CA MET A 86 8.37 20.80 13.64
C MET A 86 9.19 20.92 12.35
N ASN A 87 8.86 21.86 11.46
CA ASN A 87 9.48 22.03 10.14
C ASN A 87 9.46 20.74 9.28
N VAL A 88 8.34 20.02 9.32
CA VAL A 88 8.11 18.77 8.59
C VAL A 88 6.95 18.95 7.60
N PRO A 89 6.97 18.35 6.40
CA PRO A 89 5.84 18.43 5.48
C PRO A 89 4.53 17.94 6.12
N PRO A 90 3.40 18.67 5.98
CA PRO A 90 2.11 18.25 6.54
C PRO A 90 1.66 16.87 6.08
N THR A 91 2.06 16.46 4.87
CA THR A 91 1.80 15.14 4.32
C THR A 91 2.50 14.04 5.10
N THR A 92 3.74 14.25 5.54
CA THR A 92 4.51 13.32 6.37
C THR A 92 3.81 13.12 7.71
N VAL A 93 3.44 14.21 8.38
CA VAL A 93 2.69 14.17 9.65
C VAL A 93 1.39 13.37 9.46
N TRP A 94 0.60 13.67 8.43
CA TRP A 94 -0.65 12.96 8.17
C TRP A 94 -0.46 11.46 7.86
N ILE A 95 0.56 11.09 7.07
CA ILE A 95 0.87 9.69 6.74
C ILE A 95 1.24 8.91 7.99
N ILE A 96 2.08 9.48 8.85
CA ILE A 96 2.56 8.84 10.09
C ILE A 96 1.40 8.61 11.06
N LEU A 97 0.56 9.63 11.26
CA LEU A 97 -0.64 9.53 12.09
C LEU A 97 -1.60 8.45 11.59
N ARG A 98 -1.91 8.47 10.29
CA ARG A 98 -2.84 7.51 9.68
C ARG A 98 -2.32 6.08 9.72
N ARG A 99 -1.02 5.85 9.48
CA ARG A 99 -0.41 4.52 9.55
C ARG A 99 -0.48 3.91 10.94
N ASN A 100 -0.34 4.75 11.97
CA ASN A 100 -0.38 4.33 13.38
C ASN A 100 -1.78 4.44 14.00
N LYS A 101 -2.82 4.67 13.19
CA LYS A 101 -4.23 4.77 13.60
C LYS A 101 -4.46 5.82 14.70
N TRP A 102 -3.69 6.91 14.64
CA TRP A 102 -3.73 7.96 15.64
C TRP A 102 -4.50 9.17 15.12
N HIS A 103 -5.47 9.63 15.91
CA HIS A 103 -6.43 10.66 15.52
C HIS A 103 -6.37 11.84 16.52
N PRO A 104 -5.50 12.83 16.29
CA PRO A 104 -5.37 14.00 17.15
C PRO A 104 -6.53 14.98 16.94
N PHE A 105 -7.72 14.57 17.35
CA PHE A 105 -8.88 15.41 17.61
C PHE A 105 -9.98 14.52 18.22
N ILE A 106 -10.39 14.80 19.46
CA ILE A 106 -11.64 14.29 20.01
C ILE A 106 -12.70 15.35 19.74
N LEU A 107 -13.75 14.98 19.02
CA LEU A 107 -14.91 15.84 18.78
C LEU A 107 -15.51 16.23 20.14
N HIS A 108 -15.38 17.50 20.51
CA HIS A 108 -16.19 18.05 21.59
C HIS A 108 -17.57 18.37 21.00
N GLY A 109 -18.62 17.74 21.53
CA GLY A 109 -20.00 18.06 21.16
C GLY A 109 -20.35 19.46 21.64
N VAL A 110 -20.12 20.48 20.81
CA VAL A 110 -20.52 21.86 21.10
C VAL A 110 -21.96 22.07 20.65
N GLN A 111 -22.90 21.45 21.36
CA GLN A 111 -24.31 21.83 21.33
C GLN A 111 -24.89 21.81 22.73
N GLY A 112 -24.45 22.76 23.55
CA GLY A 112 -25.31 23.36 24.57
C GLY A 112 -25.80 24.68 24.01
N GLN A 113 -26.95 24.69 23.34
CA GLN A 113 -27.68 25.95 23.20
C GLN A 113 -28.14 26.31 24.60
N GLU A 114 -27.60 27.38 25.18
CA GLU A 114 -28.25 27.94 26.36
C GLU A 114 -29.61 28.52 25.92
N PRO A 115 -30.68 28.31 26.71
CA PRO A 115 -32.00 28.86 26.44
C PRO A 115 -32.06 30.38 26.64
N THR A 116 -31.00 31.13 26.33
CA THR A 116 -30.94 32.59 26.45
C THR A 116 -30.59 33.26 25.11
N ASP A 117 -30.12 32.49 24.13
CA ASP A 117 -29.71 33.02 22.81
C ASP A 117 -30.90 33.41 21.89
N TYR A 118 -32.15 33.32 22.35
CA TYR A 118 -33.34 33.71 21.58
C TYR A 118 -33.82 35.16 21.81
N GLN A 119 -33.04 36.02 22.48
CA GLN A 119 -33.38 37.44 22.60
C GLN A 119 -32.22 38.36 22.24
N LEU A 120 -32.19 38.83 20.99
CA LEU A 120 -32.35 40.25 20.58
C LEU A 120 -32.22 40.39 19.05
#